data_AF-A0A357MLU6-F1
#
_entry.id   AF-A0A357MLU6-F1
#
_cell.length_a   1.000
_cell.length_b   1.000
_cell.length_c   1.000
_cell.angle_alpha   90.00
_cell.angle_beta   90.00
_cell.angle_gamma   90.00
#
_symmetry.space_group_name_H-M   'P 1'
#
loop_
_entity.id
_entity.type
_entity.pdbx_description
1 polymer ?
#
loop_
_entity_poly.entity_id
_entity_poly.type
_entity_poly.pdbx_seq_one_letter_code
_entity_poly.pdbx_strand_id
1 'polypeptide(L)' 'MSRRCELTGKGPMTGNNVSHANNKTKRRFLPNLNDV' A
#
# COMPACT_ATOMS: atom_id res chain seq x y z
N MET A 1 10.34 -11.98 -3.34
CA MET A 1 10.32 -10.72 -4.13
C MET A 1 9.78 -9.59 -3.27
N SER A 2 10.61 -8.59 -2.96
CA SER A 2 10.15 -7.37 -2.30
C SER A 2 9.20 -6.65 -3.27
N ARG A 3 7.93 -6.43 -2.88
CA ARG A 3 6.95 -5.63 -3.67
C ARG A 3 7.36 -4.15 -3.66
N ARG A 4 8.51 -3.85 -4.25
CA ARG A 4 9.07 -2.51 -4.44
C ARG A 4 9.14 -2.26 -5.93
N CYS A 5 8.76 -1.06 -6.34
CA CYS A 5 8.98 -0.62 -7.71
C CYS A 5 10.48 -0.51 -7.98
N GLU A 6 10.97 -1.15 -9.04
CA GLU A 6 12.38 -1.14 -9.41
C GLU A 6 12.84 0.24 -9.90
N LEU A 7 11.94 0.98 -10.57
CA LEU A 7 12.21 2.32 -11.11
C LEU A 7 12.14 3.43 -10.05
N THR A 8 11.19 3.34 -9.11
CA THR A 8 10.91 4.43 -8.15
C THR A 8 11.22 4.08 -6.70
N GLY A 9 11.61 2.84 -6.41
CA GLY A 9 11.86 2.35 -5.05
C GLY A 9 10.61 2.30 -4.15
N LYS A 10 9.42 2.67 -4.66
CA LYS A 10 8.18 2.73 -3.88
C LYS A 10 7.82 1.36 -3.37
N GLY A 11 7.74 1.23 -2.04
CA GLY A 11 7.41 0.01 -1.34
C GLY A 11 5.99 0.00 -0.78
N PRO A 12 5.59 -1.10 -0.14
CA PRO A 12 4.29 -1.19 0.50
C PRO A 12 4.22 -0.27 1.73
N MET A 13 3.18 0.54 1.81
CA MET A 13 2.93 1.43 2.95
C MET A 13 1.92 0.81 3.92
N THR A 14 2.00 1.20 5.19
CA THR A 14 1.03 0.81 6.22
C THR A 14 0.09 1.98 6.52
N GLY A 15 -1.16 1.69 6.84
CA GLY A 15 -2.10 2.69 7.34
C GLY A 15 -3.41 2.07 7.77
N ASN A 16 -4.48 2.87 7.79
CA ASN A 16 -5.81 2.42 8.21
C ASN A 16 -6.85 2.68 7.13
N ASN A 17 -7.88 1.82 7.06
CA ASN A 17 -9.15 2.17 6.45
C ASN A 17 -9.99 2.90 7.50
N VAL A 18 -10.57 4.04 7.13
CA VAL A 18 -11.37 4.90 8.02
C VAL A 18 -12.79 4.93 7.47
N SER A 19 -13.77 4.49 8.25
CA SER A 19 -15.17 4.57 7.86
C SER A 19 -15.74 5.98 8.10
N HIS A 20 -16.96 6.25 7.63
CA HIS A 20 -17.70 7.48 7.97
C HIS A 20 -17.88 7.69 9.48
N ALA A 21 -17.95 6.59 10.25
CA ALA A 21 -17.99 6.63 11.72
C ALA A 21 -16.60 6.74 12.36
N ASN A 22 -15.54 6.98 11.58
CA ASN A 22 -14.13 7.02 12.01
C ASN A 22 -13.59 5.71 12.63
N ASN A 23 -14.18 4.55 12.30
CA ASN A 23 -13.64 3.26 12.71
C ASN A 23 -12.37 2.96 11.91
N LYS A 24 -11.25 2.73 12.60
CA LYS A 24 -9.93 2.51 12.00
C LYS A 24 -9.57 1.03 11.98
N THR A 25 -9.44 0.44 10.79
CA THR A 25 -8.93 -0.94 10.61
C THR A 25 -7.57 -0.92 9.90
N LYS A 26 -6.62 -1.75 10.33
CA LYS A 26 -5.27 -1.79 9.75
C LYS A 26 -5.34 -2.28 8.29
N ARG A 27 -4.66 -1.57 7.39
CA ARG A 27 -4.53 -1.93 5.96
C ARG A 27 -3.10 -1.73 5.46
N ARG A 28 -2.71 -2.56 4.50
CA ARG A 28 -1.47 -2.40 3.74
C ARG A 28 -1.78 -1.83 2.36
N PHE A 29 -1.12 -0.74 1.98
CA PHE A 29 -1.16 -0.18 0.64
C PHE A 29 -0.05 -0.81 -0.18
N LEU A 30 -0.43 -1.57 -1.21
CA LEU A 30 0.51 -2.21 -2.10
C LEU A 30 0.74 -1.31 -3.33
N PRO A 31 1.98 -1.17 -3.82
CA PRO A 31 2.22 -0.52 -5.10
C PRO A 31 1.55 -1.32 -6.22
N ASN A 32 0.93 -0.64 -7.18
CA ASN A 32 0.42 -1.26 -8.39
C ASN A 32 1.59 -1.49 -9.36
N LEU A 33 2.35 -2.55 -9.15
CA LEU A 33 3.47 -2.94 -10.01
C LEU A 33 2.91 -3.70 -11.23
N ASN A 34 3.31 -3.28 -12.42
CA ASN A 34 3.04 -3.98 -13.67
C ASN A 34 4.38 -4.44 -14.24
N ASP A 35 4.46 -5.69 -14.69
CA ASP A 35 5.60 -6.15 -15.48
C ASP A 35 5.43 -5.62 -16.89
N VAL A 36 6.38 -4.83 -17.36
CA VAL A 36 6.41 -4.24 -18.72
C VAL A 36 7.63 -4.75 -19.44
#